data_AF-A0A1C0YLC4-F1
#
_entry.id   AF-A0A1C0YLC4-F1
#
_cell.length_a   1.000
_cell.length_b   1.000
_cell.length_c   1.000
_cell.angle_alpha   90.00
_cell.angle_beta   90.00
_cell.angle_gamma   90.00
#
_symmetry.space_group_name_H-M   'P 1'
#
loop_
_entity.id
_entity.type
_entity.pdbx_description
1 polymer ?
#
loop_
_entity_poly.entity_id
_entity_poly.type
_entity_poly.pdbx_seq_one_letter_code
_entity_poly.pdbx_strand_id
1 'polypeptide(L)'
;MLKRTRLKIVIPIMIATFFGAMFIVNQFYPEFPQDDRLTMYIWAALISGVVSIVMFPSPEQEKIIEEGHAKEKRKREERIAQKKEADKGQQKYPFKK
;
A
#
# COMPACT_ATOMS: atom_id res chain seq x y z
N MET A 1 -20.24 1.26 3.06
CA MET A 1 -20.34 -0.06 3.73
C MET A 1 -19.02 -0.79 3.56
N LEU A 2 -18.26 -1.01 4.65
CA LEU A 2 -17.04 -1.82 4.65
C LEU A 2 -17.34 -3.21 4.08
N LYS A 3 -16.83 -3.50 2.88
CA LYS A 3 -17.08 -4.79 2.21
C LYS A 3 -16.55 -5.93 3.08
N ARG A 4 -17.40 -6.94 3.36
CA ARG A 4 -17.10 -8.17 4.14
C ARG A 4 -15.77 -8.83 3.79
N THR A 5 -15.30 -8.68 2.54
CA THR A 5 -14.01 -9.21 2.08
C THR A 5 -12.81 -8.59 2.81
N ARG A 6 -12.83 -7.29 3.14
CA ARG A 6 -11.72 -6.63 3.84
C ARG A 6 -11.56 -7.15 5.27
N LEU A 7 -12.67 -7.41 5.95
CA LEU A 7 -12.65 -7.91 7.32
C LEU A 7 -11.97 -9.28 7.42
N LYS A 8 -12.05 -10.12 6.38
CA LYS A 8 -11.37 -11.43 6.37
C LYS A 8 -9.84 -11.34 6.42
N ILE A 9 -9.24 -10.23 5.95
CA ILE A 9 -7.79 -9.99 5.99
C ILE A 9 -7.41 -9.18 7.23
N VAL A 10 -8.23 -8.17 7.55
CA VAL A 10 -7.95 -7.26 8.66
C VAL A 10 -8.04 -7.97 10.01
N ILE A 11 -9.04 -8.83 10.21
CA ILE A 11 -9.23 -9.57 11.48
C ILE A 11 -8.01 -10.43 11.85
N PRO A 12 -7.46 -11.29 10.98
CA PRO A 12 -6.28 -12.07 11.34
C PRO A 12 -5.05 -11.20 11.60
N ILE A 13 -4.88 -10.08 10.91
CA ILE A 13 -3.79 -9.13 11.20
C ILE A 13 -3.97 -8.52 12.59
N MET A 14 -5.18 -8.08 12.94
CA MET A 14 -5.49 -7.55 14.28
C MET A 14 -5.19 -8.57 15.38
N ILE A 15 -5.59 -9.82 15.16
CA ILE A 15 -5.33 -10.93 16.11
C ILE A 15 -3.82 -11.14 16.26
N ALA A 16 -3.08 -11.25 15.16
CA ALA A 16 -1.63 -11.43 15.20
C ALA A 16 -0.92 -10.27 15.91
N THR A 17 -1.36 -9.04 15.67
CA THR A 17 -0.81 -7.84 16.33
C THR A 17 -1.08 -7.86 17.83
N PHE A 18 -2.27 -8.28 18.25
CA PHE A 18 -2.65 -8.36 19.65
C PHE A 18 -1.75 -9.34 20.43
N PHE A 19 -1.56 -10.56 19.90
CA PHE A 19 -0.65 -11.54 20.52
C PHE A 19 0.82 -11.09 20.47
N GLY A 20 1.24 -10.44 19.39
CA GLY A 20 2.59 -9.87 19.29
C GLY A 20 2.84 -8.79 20.35
N ALA A 21 1.89 -7.88 20.53
CA ALA A 21 1.97 -6.85 21.57
C ALA A 21 1.98 -7.47 22.98
N MET A 22 1.14 -8.48 23.21
CA MET A 22 1.12 -9.22 24.47
C MET A 22 2.46 -9.89 24.79
N PHE A 23 3.08 -10.52 23.79
CA PHE A 23 4.38 -11.14 23.95
C PHE A 23 5.46 -10.10 24.29
N ILE A 24 5.51 -9.00 23.53
CA ILE A 24 6.52 -7.94 23.71
C ILE A 24 6.39 -7.30 25.10
N VAL A 25 5.18 -6.93 25.51
CA VAL A 25 4.98 -6.25 26.80
C VAL A 25 5.26 -7.19 27.97
N ASN A 26 4.88 -8.47 27.87
CA ASN A 26 5.20 -9.42 28.93
C ASN A 26 6.69 -9.75 29.04
N GLN A 27 7.44 -9.71 27.94
CA GLN A 27 8.88 -9.96 27.95
C GLN A 27 9.70 -8.74 28.38
N PHE A 28 9.42 -7.58 27.77
CA PHE A 28 10.26 -6.38 27.91
C PHE A 28 9.75 -5.41 28.98
N TYR A 29 8.47 -5.46 29.35
CA TYR A 29 7.85 -4.54 30.31
C TYR A 29 7.00 -5.27 31.37
N PRO A 30 7.58 -6.23 32.12
CA PRO A 30 6.85 -7.07 33.06
C PRO A 30 6.34 -6.32 34.31
N GLU A 31 6.78 -5.09 34.56
CA GLU A 31 6.34 -4.26 35.69
C GLU A 31 5.14 -3.35 35.34
N PHE A 32 4.76 -3.28 34.06
CA PHE A 32 3.71 -2.38 33.61
C PHE A 32 2.34 -2.74 34.24
N PRO A 33 1.51 -1.78 34.69
CA PRO A 33 0.22 -2.07 35.31
C PRO A 33 -0.67 -2.94 34.42
N GLN A 34 -1.22 -4.04 34.95
CA GLN A 34 -2.00 -5.00 34.15
C GLN A 34 -3.24 -4.37 33.51
N ASP A 35 -3.88 -3.43 34.20
CA ASP A 35 -5.07 -2.71 33.70
C ASP A 35 -4.74 -1.86 32.46
N ASP A 36 -3.55 -1.25 32.44
CA ASP A 36 -3.08 -0.44 31.30
C ASP A 36 -2.55 -1.29 30.13
N ARG A 37 -2.14 -2.54 30.39
CA ARG A 37 -1.69 -3.45 29.32
C ARG A 37 -2.85 -3.82 28.39
N LEU A 38 -4.02 -4.11 28.94
CA LEU A 38 -5.17 -4.52 28.14
C LEU A 38 -5.62 -3.40 27.21
N THR A 39 -5.69 -2.17 27.71
CA THR A 39 -6.04 -1.00 26.90
C THR A 39 -4.98 -0.76 25.81
N MET A 40 -3.70 -0.90 26.13
CA MET A 40 -2.61 -0.81 25.14
C MET A 40 -2.73 -1.85 24.02
N TYR A 41 -3.04 -3.12 24.34
CA TYR A 41 -3.21 -4.16 23.33
C TYR A 41 -4.42 -3.90 22.42
N ILE A 42 -5.52 -3.41 23.00
CA ILE A 42 -6.72 -3.02 22.24
C ILE A 42 -6.36 -1.87 21.28
N TRP A 43 -5.66 -0.84 21.76
CA TRP A 43 -5.20 0.26 20.92
C TRP A 43 -4.27 -0.21 19.79
N ALA A 44 -3.31 -1.08 20.10
CA ALA A 44 -2.39 -1.64 19.11
C ALA A 44 -3.15 -2.42 18.01
N ALA A 45 -4.14 -3.23 18.38
CA ALA A 45 -4.97 -3.96 17.43
C ALA A 45 -5.85 -3.02 16.59
N LEU A 46 -6.44 -1.99 17.19
CA LEU A 46 -7.26 -1.01 16.45
C LEU A 46 -6.42 -0.23 15.43
N ILE A 47 -5.24 0.24 15.83
CA ILE A 47 -4.32 0.95 14.95
C ILE A 47 -3.88 0.03 13.80
N SER A 48 -3.54 -1.23 14.08
CA SER A 48 -3.15 -2.17 13.02
C SER A 48 -4.30 -2.45 12.06
N GLY A 49 -5.54 -2.49 12.55
CA GLY A 49 -6.74 -2.58 11.72
C GLY A 49 -6.86 -1.42 10.74
N VAL A 50 -6.66 -0.18 11.23
CA VAL A 50 -6.69 1.04 10.39
C VAL A 50 -5.56 1.03 9.35
N VAL A 51 -4.33 0.73 9.78
CA VAL A 51 -3.16 0.64 8.88
C VAL A 51 -3.39 -0.42 7.80
N SER A 52 -3.96 -1.57 8.16
CA SER A 52 -4.24 -2.66 7.22
C SER A 52 -5.27 -2.25 6.16
N ILE A 53 -6.27 -1.44 6.53
CA ILE A 53 -7.27 -0.93 5.58
C ILE A 53 -6.64 0.02 4.55
N VAL A 54 -5.64 0.81 4.97
CA VAL A 54 -4.89 1.72 4.09
C VAL A 54 -3.92 0.95 3.21
N MET A 55 -3.20 -0.02 3.77
CA MET A 55 -2.15 -0.77 3.06
C MET A 55 -2.70 -1.79 2.07
N PHE A 56 -3.85 -2.41 2.36
CA PHE A 56 -4.49 -3.40 1.50
C PHE A 56 -5.75 -2.80 0.85
N PRO A 57 -5.64 -2.24 -0.38
CA PRO A 57 -6.78 -1.69 -1.10
C PRO A 57 -7.82 -2.79 -1.42
N SER A 58 -9.10 -2.41 -1.52
CA SER A 58 -10.12 -3.39 -1.94
C SER A 58 -9.92 -3.83 -3.39
N PRO A 59 -10.46 -5.00 -3.80
CA PRO A 59 -10.43 -5.46 -5.19
C PRO A 59 -10.91 -4.42 -6.23
N GLU A 60 -11.86 -3.55 -5.87
CA GLU A 60 -12.30 -2.44 -6.75
C GLU A 60 -11.28 -1.31 -6.84
N GLN A 61 -10.61 -0.99 -5.74
CA GLN A 61 -9.53 0.01 -5.72
C GLN A 61 -8.30 -0.54 -6.45
N GLU A 62 -8.03 -1.84 -6.32
CA GLU A 62 -6.97 -2.55 -7.01
C GLU A 62 -7.16 -2.47 -8.53
N LYS A 63 -8.39 -2.68 -9.04
CA LYS A 63 -8.74 -2.46 -10.45
C LYS A 63 -8.54 -1.01 -10.91
N ILE A 64 -8.94 -0.03 -10.10
CA ILE A 64 -8.76 1.39 -10.42
C ILE A 64 -7.28 1.76 -10.47
N ILE A 65 -6.47 1.23 -9.54
CA ILE A 65 -5.02 1.42 -9.51
C ILE A 65 -4.37 0.77 -10.73
N GLU A 66 -4.76 -0.46 -11.09
CA GLU A 66 -4.26 -1.18 -12.26
C GLU A 66 -4.58 -0.44 -13.57
N GLU A 67 -5.81 0.06 -13.73
CA GLU A 67 -6.20 0.88 -14.87
C GLU A 67 -5.41 2.19 -14.95
N GLY A 68 -5.14 2.82 -13.79
CA GLY A 68 -4.31 4.02 -13.68
C GLY A 68 -2.89 3.76 -14.18
N HIS A 69 -2.25 2.68 -13.71
CA HIS A 69 -0.91 2.29 -14.15
C HIS A 69 -0.85 1.89 -15.62
N ALA A 70 -1.89 1.22 -16.14
CA ALA A 70 -1.97 0.89 -17.57
C ALA A 70 -2.06 2.15 -18.44
N LYS A 71 -2.85 3.16 -18.02
CA LYS A 71 -2.93 4.46 -18.70
C LYS A 71 -1.60 5.21 -18.66
N GLU A 72 -0.88 5.14 -17.54
CA GLU A 72 0.42 5.80 -17.41
C GLU A 72 1.50 5.14 -18.29
N LYS A 73 1.52 3.81 -18.38
CA LYS A 73 2.42 3.08 -19.28
C LYS A 73 2.18 3.45 -20.74
N ARG A 74 0.93 3.49 -21.20
CA ARG A 74 0.57 3.91 -22.56
C ARG A 74 1.04 5.34 -22.87
N LYS A 75 0.78 6.29 -21.96
CA LYS A 75 1.27 7.68 -22.10
C LYS A 75 2.80 7.78 -22.13
N ARG A 76 3.51 6.85 -21.48
CA ARG A 76 4.98 6.82 -21.49
C ARG A 76 5.50 6.26 -22.82
N GLU A 77 4.87 5.22 -23.35
CA GLU A 77 5.19 4.64 -24.65
C GLU A 77 4.94 5.63 -25.80
N GLU A 78 3.81 6.35 -25.77
CA GLU A 78 3.51 7.42 -26.74
C GLU A 78 4.56 8.54 -26.71
N ARG A 79 4.98 8.99 -25.51
CA ARG A 79 6.05 9.98 -25.37
C ARG A 79 7.40 9.48 -25.88
N ILE A 80 7.70 8.19 -25.71
CA ILE A 80 8.92 7.58 -26.24
C ILE A 80 8.85 7.46 -27.76
N ALA A 81 7.70 7.10 -28.32
CA ALA A 81 7.49 7.02 -29.76
C ALA A 81 7.64 8.40 -30.43
N GLN A 82 7.01 9.44 -29.86
CA GLN A 82 7.15 10.82 -30.34
C GLN A 82 8.60 11.32 -30.26
N LYS A 83 9.33 11.01 -29.19
CA LYS A 83 10.75 11.34 -29.10
C LYS A 83 11.58 10.64 -30.19
N LYS A 84 11.32 9.36 -30.45
CA LYS A 84 12.02 8.60 -31.51
C LYS A 84 11.70 9.14 -32.90
N GLU A 85 10.48 9.60 -33.16
CA GLU A 85 10.12 10.24 -34.43
C GLU A 85 10.75 11.63 -34.57
N ALA A 86 10.80 12.42 -33.49
CA ALA A 86 11.49 13.71 -33.48
C ALA A 86 13.00 13.57 -33.73
N ASP A 87 13.66 12.59 -33.11
CA ASP A 87 15.08 12.28 -33.35
C ASP A 87 15.33 11.83 -34.80
N LYS A 88 14.46 10.99 -35.37
CA LYS A 88 14.54 10.58 -36.79
C LYS A 88 14.31 11.74 -37.75
N GLY A 89 13.46 12.70 -37.37
CA GLY A 89 13.24 13.95 -38.12
C GLY A 89 14.47 14.86 -38.10
N GLN A 90 15.15 14.96 -36.95
CA GLN A 90 16.40 15.72 -36.82
C GLN A 90 17.58 15.05 -37.53
N GLN A 91 17.68 13.72 -37.51
CA GLN A 91 18.71 12.97 -38.25
C GLN A 91 18.57 13.04 -39.78
N LYS A 92 17.42 13.47 -40.32
CA LYS A 92 17.22 13.65 -41.77
C LYS A 92 17.81 14.94 -42.34
N TYR A 93 18.30 15.85 -41.50
CA TYR A 93 19.01 17.06 -41.95
C TYR A 93 20.31 17.30 -41.17
N PRO A 94 21.30 16.39 -41.22
CA PRO A 94 22.64 16.74 -40.79
C PRO A 94 23.24 17.62 -41.90
N PHE A 95 23.19 18.94 -41.69
CA PHE A 95 23.99 19.95 -42.37
C PHE A 95 23.98 19.96 -43.92
N LYS A 96 23.31 20.96 -44.49
CA LYS A 96 23.63 21.47 -45.83
C LYS A 96 24.59 22.65 -45.66
N LYS A 97 25.78 22.50 -46.26
CA LYS A 97 26.93 23.43 -46.40
C LYS A 97 27.80 23.64 -45.18
#